data_AF-A0A7C1KIG3-F1
#
_entry.id   AF-A0A7C1KIG3-F1
#
_cell.length_a   1.000
_cell.length_b   1.000
_cell.length_c   1.000
_cell.angle_alpha   90.00
_cell.angle_beta   90.00
_cell.angle_gamma   90.00
#
_symmetry.space_group_name_H-M   'P 1'
#
loop_
_entity.id
_entity.type
_entity.pdbx_description
1 polymer ?
#
loop_
_entity_poly.entity_id
_entity_poly.type
_entity_poly.pdbx_seq_one_letter_code
_entity_poly.pdbx_strand_id
1 'polypeptide(L)'
;GRARLVPADWLGWEKKERLLVYGVGTGTGLEALVHQANGNPGLVLRTLAAGTGPSDHDSFYRKRIPVLFLYTGTHGDYHRPSDKADTLNYEGMAHVVDFAERLIQAAANLPERPKFQVTREVWRDPTDPRAQTPSRTQIPRLGIRPGNYESEDGGVLVDGVTPGSPAEKAGIKEGDRIIAIAGENIKNISTYMTVMSRQKSGSPLEVTILRQNQRLTLRVIPE
;
A
#
# COMPACT_ATOMS: atom_id res chain seq x y z
N GLY A 1 17.47 15.98 -6.27
CA GLY A 1 16.49 15.19 -7.03
C GLY A 1 15.37 14.73 -6.13
N ARG A 2 14.16 15.27 -6.37
CA ARG A 2 12.80 14.84 -6.01
C ARG A 2 12.58 14.16 -4.64
N ALA A 3 12.36 14.95 -3.60
CA ALA A 3 11.54 14.52 -2.47
C ALA A 3 10.06 14.71 -2.89
N ARG A 4 9.28 13.63 -3.02
CA ARG A 4 7.83 13.67 -3.17
C ARG A 4 7.24 13.26 -1.83
N LEU A 5 7.13 14.22 -0.93
CA LEU A 5 6.95 13.94 0.51
C LEU A 5 5.52 13.61 0.91
N VAL A 6 4.52 13.92 0.07
CA VAL A 6 3.12 13.83 0.49
C VAL A 6 2.21 13.31 -0.63
N PRO A 7 2.35 12.04 -1.07
CA PRO A 7 1.23 11.36 -1.71
C PRO A 7 0.02 11.38 -0.76
N ALA A 8 -1.16 11.65 -1.30
CA ALA A 8 -2.41 11.67 -0.55
C ALA A 8 -3.45 10.88 -1.33
N ASP A 9 -4.32 10.19 -0.61
CA ASP A 9 -5.43 9.43 -1.19
C ASP A 9 -6.66 9.60 -0.30
N TRP A 10 -7.83 9.61 -0.92
CA TRP A 10 -9.13 9.82 -0.27
C TRP A 10 -9.13 10.98 0.72
N LEU A 11 -9.16 12.19 0.17
CA LEU A 11 -9.38 13.40 0.94
C LEU A 11 -10.85 13.80 0.80
N GLY A 12 -11.60 13.73 1.89
CA GLY A 12 -12.90 14.40 1.98
C GLY A 12 -14.11 13.54 2.26
N TRP A 13 -14.02 12.23 2.49
CA TRP A 13 -15.25 11.48 2.81
C TRP A 13 -15.72 11.64 4.27
N GLU A 14 -14.79 11.86 5.20
CA GLU A 14 -15.11 11.83 6.64
C GLU A 14 -15.77 13.15 7.11
N LYS A 15 -16.93 13.05 7.78
CA LYS A 15 -17.56 14.18 8.51
C LYS A 15 -16.85 14.51 9.83
N LYS A 16 -15.93 13.64 10.26
CA LYS A 16 -15.08 13.87 11.44
C LYS A 16 -13.80 14.51 10.95
N GLU A 17 -13.36 15.58 11.61
CA GLU A 17 -12.11 16.26 11.30
C GLU A 17 -10.90 15.44 11.79
N ARG A 18 -10.66 14.32 11.13
CA ARG A 18 -9.53 13.44 11.43
C ARG A 18 -8.71 13.20 10.18
N LEU A 19 -7.39 13.24 10.35
CA LEU A 19 -6.44 12.90 9.30
C LEU A 19 -5.47 11.84 9.81
N LEU A 20 -5.37 10.74 9.08
CA LEU A 20 -4.34 9.74 9.29
C LEU A 20 -3.11 10.11 8.48
N VAL A 21 -1.95 10.03 9.13
CA VAL A 21 -0.64 10.28 8.53
C VAL A 21 0.22 9.03 8.68
N TYR A 22 0.43 8.31 7.59
CA TYR A 22 1.26 7.11 7.56
C TYR A 22 2.72 7.46 7.31
N GLY A 23 3.61 6.51 7.57
CA GLY A 23 5.01 6.60 7.22
C GLY A 23 5.87 7.41 8.19
N VAL A 24 5.33 7.84 9.34
CA VAL A 24 6.10 8.67 10.30
C VAL A 24 7.33 7.96 10.85
N GLY A 25 7.34 6.63 10.85
CA GLY A 25 8.49 5.80 11.25
C GLY A 25 9.50 5.53 10.14
N THR A 26 9.28 6.03 8.93
CA THR A 26 10.14 5.76 7.76
C THR A 26 11.32 6.72 7.65
N GLY A 27 11.37 7.76 8.49
CA GLY A 27 12.40 8.78 8.46
C GLY A 27 12.65 9.41 9.83
N THR A 28 13.90 9.81 10.10
CA THR A 28 14.25 10.53 11.34
C THR A 28 13.45 11.82 11.49
N GLY A 29 12.76 11.99 12.62
CA GLY A 29 12.08 13.24 12.99
C GLY A 29 10.76 13.51 12.26
N LEU A 30 10.28 12.59 11.41
CA LEU A 30 9.06 12.80 10.62
C LEU A 30 7.80 12.92 11.49
N GLU A 31 7.68 12.16 12.57
CA GLU A 31 6.53 12.26 13.48
C GLU A 31 6.46 13.63 14.15
N ALA A 32 7.60 14.12 14.69
CA ALA A 32 7.68 15.45 15.28
C ALA A 32 7.33 16.55 14.26
N LEU A 33 7.83 16.42 13.03
CA LEU A 33 7.52 17.33 11.93
C LEU A 33 6.02 17.39 11.63
N VAL A 34 5.35 16.23 11.57
CA VAL A 34 3.91 16.11 11.35
C VAL A 34 3.11 16.84 12.44
N HIS A 35 3.47 16.63 13.71
CA HIS A 35 2.81 17.31 14.82
C HIS A 35 3.09 18.82 14.85
N GLN A 36 4.32 19.24 14.55
CA GLN A 36 4.68 20.65 14.48
C GLN A 36 3.96 21.39 13.33
N ALA A 37 3.75 20.71 12.20
CA ALA A 37 3.03 21.27 11.06
C ALA A 37 1.52 21.43 11.32
N ASN A 38 0.97 20.78 12.35
CA ASN A 38 -0.45 20.88 12.68
C ASN A 38 -0.79 22.21 13.35
N GLY A 39 -1.07 23.23 12.53
CA GLY A 39 -1.49 24.54 13.02
C GLY A 39 -2.99 24.70 13.22
N ASN A 40 -3.79 23.66 13.03
CA ASN A 40 -5.25 23.69 13.23
C ASN A 40 -5.64 22.71 14.35
N PRO A 41 -6.08 23.20 15.54
CA PRO A 41 -6.49 22.31 16.63
C PRO A 41 -7.78 21.52 16.34
N GLY A 42 -8.58 21.93 15.35
CA GLY A 42 -9.76 21.16 14.89
C GLY A 42 -9.39 19.91 14.09
N LEU A 43 -8.23 19.92 13.41
CA LEU A 43 -7.75 18.78 12.65
C LEU A 43 -7.06 17.76 13.56
N VAL A 44 -7.78 16.69 13.90
CA VAL A 44 -7.29 15.63 14.77
C VAL A 44 -6.37 14.68 14.00
N LEU A 45 -5.07 14.78 14.25
CA LEU A 45 -4.10 13.87 13.63
C LEU A 45 -4.04 12.51 14.33
N ARG A 46 -3.83 11.47 13.52
CA ARG A 46 -3.46 10.12 13.95
C ARG A 46 -2.28 9.63 13.11
N THR A 47 -1.17 9.31 13.75
CA THR A 47 0.05 8.86 13.07
C THR A 47 0.13 7.34 13.06
N LEU A 48 0.73 6.77 12.01
CA LEU A 48 1.12 5.35 11.94
C LEU A 48 2.56 5.25 11.45
N ALA A 49 3.38 4.44 12.12
CA ALA A 49 4.79 4.30 11.74
C ALA A 49 4.98 3.42 10.49
N ALA A 50 3.94 2.66 10.09
CA ALA A 50 3.95 1.82 8.89
C ALA A 50 4.27 2.63 7.62
N GLY A 51 5.25 2.14 6.84
CA GLY A 51 5.72 2.77 5.60
C GLY A 51 5.21 2.13 4.32
N THR A 52 4.54 0.98 4.44
CA THR A 52 3.88 0.28 3.33
C THR A 52 2.38 0.56 3.39
N GLY A 53 1.67 0.40 2.28
CA GLY A 53 0.22 0.61 2.20
C GLY A 53 -0.30 0.43 0.78
N PRO A 54 -1.63 0.32 0.57
CA PRO A 54 -2.22 0.05 -0.74
C PRO A 54 -2.35 1.33 -1.60
N SER A 55 -1.28 2.13 -1.70
CA SER A 55 -1.24 3.34 -2.52
C SER A 55 0.21 3.63 -2.97
N ASP A 56 0.42 4.68 -3.77
CA ASP A 56 1.67 4.92 -4.51
C ASP A 56 2.90 5.15 -3.61
N HIS A 57 2.70 5.61 -2.37
CA HIS A 57 3.77 5.86 -1.41
C HIS A 57 4.62 4.60 -1.14
N ASP A 58 4.01 3.40 -1.21
CA ASP A 58 4.70 2.12 -1.01
C ASP A 58 5.88 1.93 -1.98
N SER A 59 5.75 2.43 -3.21
CA SER A 59 6.83 2.37 -4.21
C SER A 59 8.06 3.21 -3.81
N PHE A 60 7.87 4.33 -3.11
CA PHE A 60 8.95 5.18 -2.61
C PHE A 60 9.61 4.57 -1.37
N TYR A 61 8.80 4.07 -0.43
CA TYR A 61 9.32 3.39 0.77
C TYR A 61 10.23 2.21 0.41
N ARG A 62 9.82 1.40 -0.58
CA ARG A 62 10.63 0.28 -1.10
C ARG A 62 11.95 0.72 -1.73
N LYS A 63 12.01 1.93 -2.28
CA LYS A 63 13.24 2.57 -2.78
C LYS A 63 14.08 3.22 -1.68
N ARG A 64 13.77 2.93 -0.40
CA ARG A 64 14.43 3.47 0.79
C ARG A 64 14.34 4.99 0.88
N ILE A 65 13.21 5.54 0.44
CA ILE A 65 12.89 6.96 0.53
C ILE A 65 11.88 7.12 1.68
N PRO A 66 12.12 8.04 2.64
CA PRO A 66 11.12 8.35 3.66
C PRO A 66 9.83 8.87 3.03
N VAL A 67 8.69 8.44 3.56
CA VAL A 67 7.37 8.78 3.04
C VAL A 67 6.47 9.29 4.16
N LEU A 68 5.62 10.26 3.84
CA LEU A 68 4.42 10.57 4.60
C LEU A 68 3.23 10.41 3.67
N PHE A 69 2.14 9.81 4.15
CA PHE A 69 0.94 9.62 3.34
C PHE A 69 -0.29 10.08 4.10
N LEU A 70 -1.08 10.95 3.46
CA LEU A 70 -2.27 11.57 4.06
C LEU A 70 -3.53 10.83 3.63
N TYR A 71 -4.38 10.50 4.61
CA TYR A 71 -5.55 9.65 4.39
C TYR A 71 -6.68 9.96 5.38
N THR A 72 -7.92 10.12 4.90
CA THR A 72 -9.09 10.39 5.78
C THR A 72 -9.86 9.15 6.23
N GLY A 73 -9.51 7.96 5.74
CA GLY A 73 -10.13 6.71 6.12
C GLY A 73 -10.99 6.05 5.02
N THR A 74 -11.22 4.74 5.17
CA THR A 74 -12.02 3.93 4.26
C THR A 74 -13.49 4.31 4.45
N HIS A 75 -14.25 4.33 3.35
CA HIS A 75 -15.70 4.52 3.39
C HIS A 75 -16.45 3.43 2.60
N GLY A 76 -17.75 3.30 2.88
CA GLY A 76 -18.58 2.24 2.34
C GLY A 76 -18.85 2.31 0.83
N ASP A 77 -18.60 3.47 0.22
CA ASP A 77 -18.83 3.72 -1.21
C ASP A 77 -17.57 3.63 -2.06
N TYR A 78 -16.42 3.37 -1.43
CA TYR A 78 -15.17 3.17 -2.16
C TYR A 78 -15.29 2.04 -3.20
N HIS A 79 -14.77 2.28 -4.41
CA HIS A 79 -14.89 1.39 -5.58
C HIS A 79 -16.33 1.10 -6.01
N ARG A 80 -17.26 2.02 -5.75
CA ARG A 80 -18.64 1.95 -6.23
C ARG A 80 -18.99 3.16 -7.08
N PRO A 81 -19.96 3.05 -8.01
CA PRO A 81 -20.48 4.20 -8.75
C PRO A 81 -21.13 5.28 -7.87
N SER A 82 -21.34 5.01 -6.58
CA SER A 82 -21.82 5.96 -5.56
C SER A 82 -20.72 6.86 -5.00
N ASP A 83 -19.44 6.62 -5.30
CA ASP A 83 -18.34 7.51 -4.96
C ASP A 83 -18.38 8.76 -5.87
N LYS A 84 -18.98 9.84 -5.36
CA LYS A 84 -19.38 11.01 -6.16
C LYS A 84 -18.96 12.32 -5.49
N ALA A 85 -18.85 13.38 -6.27
CA ALA A 85 -18.40 14.68 -5.77
C ALA A 85 -19.35 15.31 -4.73
N ASP A 86 -20.64 14.97 -4.75
CA ASP A 86 -21.65 15.49 -3.82
C ASP A 86 -21.60 14.87 -2.43
N THR A 87 -20.85 13.78 -2.23
CA THR A 87 -20.63 13.15 -0.93
C THR A 87 -19.37 13.65 -0.22
N LEU A 88 -18.60 14.55 -0.84
CA LEU A 88 -17.34 15.07 -0.31
C LEU A 88 -17.55 16.23 0.68
N ASN A 89 -16.74 16.22 1.73
CA ASN A 89 -16.55 17.27 2.73
C ASN A 89 -15.46 18.25 2.26
N TYR A 90 -15.86 19.25 1.47
CA TYR A 90 -14.96 20.25 0.91
C TYR A 90 -14.24 21.10 1.96
N GLU A 91 -14.89 21.41 3.08
CA GLU A 91 -14.28 22.16 4.19
C GLU A 91 -13.15 21.35 4.84
N GLY A 92 -13.41 20.07 5.12
CA GLY A 92 -12.38 19.15 5.62
C GLY A 92 -11.23 18.98 4.63
N MET A 93 -11.50 18.91 3.33
CA MET A 93 -10.46 18.88 2.30
C MET A 93 -9.57 20.12 2.33
N ALA A 94 -10.15 21.32 2.50
CA ALA A 94 -9.39 22.56 2.61
C ALA A 94 -8.44 22.51 3.83
N HIS A 95 -8.93 22.04 4.99
CA HIS A 95 -8.08 21.85 6.17
C HIS A 95 -6.92 20.87 5.94
N VAL A 96 -7.14 19.79 5.18
CA VAL A 96 -6.07 18.84 4.83
C VAL A 96 -5.08 19.45 3.85
N VAL A 97 -5.52 20.26 2.88
CA VAL A 97 -4.64 20.97 1.94
C VAL A 97 -3.77 21.98 2.68
N ASP A 98 -4.34 22.78 3.58
CA ASP A 98 -3.59 23.72 4.42
C ASP A 98 -2.55 23.01 5.27
N PHE A 99 -2.92 21.87 5.86
CA PHE A 99 -1.98 21.04 6.62
C PHE A 99 -0.86 20.48 5.73
N ALA A 100 -1.20 19.95 4.55
CA ALA A 100 -0.22 19.41 3.60
C ALA A 100 0.77 20.49 3.14
N GLU A 101 0.30 21.71 2.88
CA GLU A 101 1.16 22.84 2.54
C GLU A 101 2.14 23.16 3.67
N ARG A 102 1.64 23.32 4.91
CA ARG A 102 2.48 23.58 6.10
C ARG A 102 3.51 22.48 6.31
N LEU A 103 3.11 21.22 6.12
CA LEU A 103 3.99 20.06 6.24
C LEU A 103 5.09 20.07 5.19
N ILE A 104 4.76 20.39 3.93
CA ILE A 104 5.73 20.50 2.84
C ILE A 104 6.70 21.66 3.11
N GLN A 105 6.20 22.82 3.53
CA GLN A 105 7.03 23.97 3.89
C GLN A 105 7.96 23.65 5.06
N ALA A 106 7.45 23.00 6.11
CA ALA A 106 8.25 22.59 7.27
C ALA A 106 9.34 21.57 6.85
N ALA A 107 8.99 20.59 6.02
CA ALA A 107 9.93 19.59 5.51
C ALA A 107 11.02 20.22 4.62
N ALA A 108 10.65 21.19 3.79
CA ALA A 108 11.57 21.90 2.89
C ALA A 108 12.59 22.76 3.66
N ASN A 109 12.21 23.25 4.85
CA ASN A 109 13.02 24.10 5.71
C ASN A 109 13.80 23.32 6.79
N LEU A 110 13.76 21.99 6.78
CA LEU A 110 14.56 21.20 7.71
C LEU A 110 16.06 21.43 7.49
N PRO A 111 16.86 21.63 8.56
CA PRO A 111 18.30 21.83 8.43
C PRO A 111 19.00 20.59 7.88
N GLU A 112 18.47 19.40 8.18
CA GLU A 112 18.93 18.14 7.64
C GLU A 112 17.76 17.33 7.07
N ARG A 113 18.01 16.63 5.96
CA ARG A 113 17.00 15.75 5.37
C ARG A 113 16.74 14.53 6.26
N PRO A 114 15.47 14.08 6.40
CA PRO A 114 15.15 12.86 7.12
C PRO A 114 15.93 11.66 6.56
N LYS A 115 16.62 10.92 7.43
CA LYS A 115 17.33 9.69 7.08
C LYS A 115 16.34 8.53 7.13
N PHE A 116 16.34 7.71 6.08
CA PHE A 116 15.44 6.56 5.95
C PHE A 116 15.61 5.55 7.09
N GLN A 117 14.49 5.06 7.59
CA GLN A 117 14.40 4.01 8.59
C GLN A 117 13.42 2.93 8.12
N VAL A 118 13.76 1.68 8.40
CA VAL A 118 12.85 0.54 8.16
C VAL A 118 11.89 0.47 9.34
N THR A 119 10.60 0.55 9.05
CA THR A 119 9.56 0.31 10.05
C THR A 119 9.25 -1.19 10.16
N ARG A 120 9.02 -1.66 11.38
CA ARG A 120 8.55 -3.03 11.65
C ARG A 120 7.02 -3.12 11.70
N GLU A 121 6.33 -1.98 11.72
CA GLU A 121 4.88 -1.95 11.71
C GLU A 121 4.35 -2.31 10.34
N VAL A 122 3.49 -3.33 10.31
CA VAL A 122 2.73 -3.72 9.11
C VAL A 122 1.50 -2.85 9.03
N TRP A 123 1.24 -2.31 7.84
CA TRP A 123 0.03 -1.52 7.63
C TRP A 123 -1.23 -2.37 7.83
N ARG A 124 -2.11 -1.86 8.69
CA ARG A 124 -3.48 -2.32 8.87
C ARG A 124 -4.33 -1.07 8.93
N ASP A 125 -5.34 -0.97 8.06
CA ASP A 125 -6.22 0.20 8.06
C ASP A 125 -6.99 0.28 9.39
N PRO A 126 -6.70 1.27 10.27
CA PRO A 126 -7.43 1.42 11.53
C PRO A 126 -8.85 1.97 11.31
N THR A 127 -9.18 2.39 10.08
CA THR A 127 -10.48 2.94 9.71
C THR A 127 -11.40 1.93 9.05
N ASP A 128 -10.89 0.80 8.55
CA ASP A 128 -11.71 -0.27 7.99
C ASP A 128 -12.16 -1.24 9.11
N PRO A 129 -13.47 -1.31 9.45
CA PRO A 129 -13.97 -2.23 10.46
C PRO A 129 -13.70 -3.70 10.10
N ARG A 130 -13.60 -4.02 8.81
CA ARG A 130 -13.29 -5.38 8.31
C ARG A 130 -11.83 -5.75 8.54
N ALA A 131 -10.93 -4.77 8.62
CA ALA A 131 -9.52 -4.99 8.93
C ALA A 131 -9.30 -5.32 10.43
N GLN A 132 -10.28 -5.00 11.27
CA GLN A 132 -10.28 -5.26 12.72
C GLN A 132 -10.91 -6.62 13.08
N THR A 133 -11.67 -7.23 12.17
CA THR A 133 -12.24 -8.57 12.34
C THR A 133 -11.36 -9.60 11.64
N PRO A 134 -10.96 -10.72 12.28
CA PRO A 134 -10.29 -11.81 11.57
C PRO A 134 -11.21 -12.34 10.47
N SER A 135 -10.85 -12.14 9.20
CA SER A 135 -11.64 -12.61 8.05
C SER A 135 -11.73 -14.15 8.08
N ARG A 136 -12.96 -14.69 8.02
CA ARG A 136 -13.22 -16.16 7.94
C ARG A 136 -12.97 -16.76 6.55
N THR A 137 -12.69 -15.95 5.53
CA THR A 137 -12.35 -16.40 4.17
C THR A 137 -11.26 -15.52 3.59
N GLN A 138 -10.03 -15.73 4.08
CA GLN A 138 -8.86 -15.07 3.55
C GLN A 138 -8.43 -15.82 2.28
N ILE A 139 -8.55 -15.18 1.11
CA ILE A 139 -7.91 -15.68 -0.11
C ILE A 139 -6.40 -15.76 0.20
N PRO A 140 -5.77 -16.94 0.08
CA PRO A 140 -4.35 -17.09 0.36
C PRO A 140 -3.53 -16.14 -0.49
N ARG A 141 -2.48 -15.56 0.09
CA ARG A 141 -1.64 -14.55 -0.56
C ARG A 141 -0.22 -15.08 -0.73
N LEU A 142 0.37 -14.76 -1.88
CA LEU A 142 1.80 -14.97 -2.12
C LEU A 142 2.63 -13.76 -1.65
N GLY A 143 2.02 -12.57 -1.56
CA GLY A 143 2.71 -11.33 -1.20
C GLY A 143 3.41 -10.62 -2.36
N ILE A 144 2.92 -10.83 -3.59
CA ILE A 144 3.34 -10.10 -4.79
C ILE A 144 2.53 -8.81 -4.98
N ARG A 145 3.11 -7.82 -5.67
CA ARG A 145 2.42 -6.66 -6.24
C ARG A 145 2.32 -6.84 -7.77
N PRO A 146 1.10 -6.97 -8.33
CA PRO A 146 0.92 -7.03 -9.79
C PRO A 146 1.37 -5.73 -10.46
N GLY A 147 2.18 -5.85 -11.53
CA GLY A 147 2.61 -4.73 -12.38
C GLY A 147 1.71 -4.48 -13.58
N ASN A 148 0.82 -5.43 -13.87
CA ASN A 148 -0.16 -5.33 -14.94
C ASN A 148 -1.50 -5.94 -14.49
N TYR A 149 -2.58 -5.25 -14.82
CA TYR A 149 -3.94 -5.73 -14.59
C TYR A 149 -4.57 -6.20 -15.90
N GLU A 150 -4.11 -5.63 -17.02
CA GLU A 150 -4.45 -6.01 -18.37
C GLU A 150 -3.14 -6.29 -19.11
N SER A 151 -2.90 -7.53 -19.54
CA SER A 151 -1.81 -7.81 -20.47
C SER A 151 -2.22 -8.79 -21.53
N GLU A 152 -1.99 -8.40 -22.79
CA GLU A 152 -2.13 -9.27 -23.95
C GLU A 152 -1.10 -10.42 -23.93
N ASP A 153 0.06 -10.19 -23.31
CA ASP A 153 1.17 -11.17 -23.20
C ASP A 153 0.89 -12.37 -22.29
N GLY A 154 -0.26 -12.39 -21.60
CA GLY A 154 -0.60 -13.42 -20.62
C GLY A 154 0.21 -13.33 -19.31
N GLY A 155 -0.29 -13.96 -18.26
CA GLY A 155 0.35 -13.96 -16.94
C GLY A 155 0.15 -12.69 -16.11
N VAL A 156 0.77 -12.68 -14.94
CA VAL A 156 0.80 -11.53 -14.01
C VAL A 156 2.25 -11.13 -13.79
N LEU A 157 2.62 -9.92 -14.20
CA LEU A 157 3.93 -9.34 -13.94
C LEU A 157 4.06 -9.03 -12.45
N VAL A 158 5.19 -9.40 -11.87
CA VAL A 158 5.55 -9.09 -10.49
C VAL A 158 6.33 -7.77 -10.51
N ASP A 159 5.66 -6.68 -10.14
CA ASP A 159 6.26 -5.35 -9.98
C ASP A 159 6.85 -5.15 -8.57
N GLY A 160 6.56 -6.05 -7.65
CA GLY A 160 7.19 -6.04 -6.35
C GLY A 160 6.90 -7.30 -5.55
N VAL A 161 7.78 -7.59 -4.61
CA VAL A 161 7.63 -8.68 -3.64
C VAL A 161 7.68 -8.09 -2.23
N THR A 162 6.73 -8.44 -1.39
CA THR A 162 6.68 -7.96 0.00
C THR A 162 7.75 -8.65 0.85
N PRO A 163 8.60 -7.92 1.60
CA PRO A 163 9.57 -8.53 2.49
C PRO A 163 8.93 -9.47 3.51
N GLY A 164 9.55 -10.62 3.74
CA GLY A 164 9.05 -11.69 4.61
C GLY A 164 7.87 -12.50 4.03
N SER A 165 7.40 -12.20 2.82
CA SER A 165 6.26 -12.90 2.21
C SER A 165 6.60 -14.30 1.70
N PRO A 166 5.59 -15.16 1.48
CA PRO A 166 5.77 -16.44 0.79
C PRO A 166 6.52 -16.37 -0.53
N ALA A 167 6.23 -15.36 -1.35
CA ALA A 167 6.88 -15.14 -2.63
C ALA A 167 8.38 -14.85 -2.46
N GLU A 168 8.76 -14.00 -1.50
CA GLU A 168 10.18 -13.73 -1.20
C GLU A 168 10.89 -15.00 -0.72
N LYS A 169 10.28 -15.73 0.23
CA LYS A 169 10.83 -16.99 0.78
C LYS A 169 11.04 -18.05 -0.30
N ALA A 170 10.15 -18.08 -1.31
CA ALA A 170 10.25 -19.00 -2.44
C ALA A 170 11.18 -18.51 -3.56
N GLY A 171 11.73 -17.30 -3.45
CA GLY A 171 12.68 -16.74 -4.41
C GLY A 171 12.04 -16.10 -5.65
N ILE A 172 10.74 -15.75 -5.60
CA ILE A 172 10.11 -14.88 -6.60
C ILE A 172 10.69 -13.46 -6.44
N LYS A 173 10.89 -12.78 -7.57
CA LYS A 173 11.53 -11.47 -7.65
C LYS A 173 10.72 -10.52 -8.52
N GLU A 174 10.96 -9.22 -8.33
CA GLU A 174 10.51 -8.20 -9.27
C GLU A 174 11.01 -8.50 -10.69
N GLY A 175 10.14 -8.31 -11.68
CA GLY A 175 10.39 -8.65 -13.08
C GLY A 175 10.00 -10.08 -13.48
N ASP A 176 9.66 -10.94 -12.51
CA ASP A 176 9.08 -12.26 -12.83
C ASP A 176 7.68 -12.11 -13.39
N ARG A 177 7.27 -13.02 -14.27
CA ARG A 177 5.88 -13.12 -14.74
C ARG A 177 5.29 -14.46 -14.35
N ILE A 178 4.26 -14.45 -13.51
CA ILE A 178 3.55 -15.66 -13.11
C ILE A 178 2.66 -16.11 -14.26
N ILE A 179 2.88 -17.34 -14.73
CA ILE A 179 2.16 -17.92 -15.88
C ILE A 179 1.36 -19.17 -15.50
N ALA A 180 1.64 -19.80 -14.36
CA ALA A 180 0.78 -20.89 -13.86
C ALA A 180 0.84 -20.98 -12.33
N ILE A 181 -0.27 -21.41 -11.72
CA ILE A 181 -0.38 -21.70 -10.29
C ILE A 181 -1.12 -23.02 -10.13
N ALA A 182 -0.57 -23.95 -9.36
CA ALA A 182 -1.15 -25.28 -9.14
C ALA A 182 -1.51 -26.01 -10.46
N GLY A 183 -0.71 -25.81 -11.51
CA GLY A 183 -0.94 -26.37 -12.85
C GLY A 183 -1.97 -25.60 -13.70
N GLU A 184 -2.73 -24.66 -13.14
CA GLU A 184 -3.67 -23.83 -13.88
C GLU A 184 -2.97 -22.63 -14.53
N ASN A 185 -3.27 -22.38 -15.81
CA ASN A 185 -2.69 -21.28 -16.59
C ASN A 185 -3.22 -19.92 -16.10
N ILE A 186 -2.30 -18.99 -15.82
CA ILE A 186 -2.62 -17.62 -15.41
C ILE A 186 -2.51 -16.70 -16.62
N LYS A 187 -3.64 -16.10 -17.03
CA LYS A 187 -3.70 -15.18 -18.17
C LYS A 187 -3.64 -13.71 -17.75
N ASN A 188 -4.21 -13.39 -16.61
CA ASN A 188 -4.33 -12.04 -16.07
C ASN A 188 -4.62 -12.09 -14.57
N ILE A 189 -4.74 -10.92 -13.95
CA ILE A 189 -5.01 -10.79 -12.52
C ILE A 189 -6.31 -11.46 -12.08
N SER A 190 -7.36 -11.45 -12.92
CA SER A 190 -8.64 -12.09 -12.61
C SER A 190 -8.52 -13.62 -12.51
N THR A 191 -7.79 -14.24 -13.45
CA THR A 191 -7.49 -15.68 -13.39
C THR A 191 -6.60 -16.02 -12.19
N TYR A 192 -5.61 -15.18 -11.88
CA TYR A 192 -4.79 -15.34 -10.68
C TYR A 192 -5.64 -15.34 -9.41
N MET A 193 -6.53 -14.36 -9.25
CA MET A 193 -7.40 -14.27 -8.07
C MET A 193 -8.35 -15.46 -7.97
N THR A 194 -8.89 -15.93 -9.10
CA THR A 194 -9.75 -17.10 -9.16
C THR A 194 -9.01 -18.35 -8.71
N VAL A 195 -7.84 -18.62 -9.27
CA VAL A 195 -7.03 -19.81 -8.90
C VAL A 195 -6.63 -19.74 -7.43
N MET A 196 -6.15 -18.58 -6.94
CA MET A 196 -5.75 -18.39 -5.54
C MET A 196 -6.92 -18.58 -4.57
N SER A 197 -8.13 -18.15 -4.90
CA SER A 197 -9.33 -18.31 -4.04
C SER A 197 -9.69 -19.77 -3.74
N ARG A 198 -9.23 -20.71 -4.58
CA ARG A 198 -9.43 -22.15 -4.41
C ARG A 198 -8.31 -22.82 -3.60
N GLN A 199 -7.20 -22.11 -3.37
CA GLN A 199 -6.07 -22.64 -2.63
C GLN A 199 -6.30 -22.51 -1.12
N LYS A 200 -5.44 -23.17 -0.35
CA LYS A 200 -5.48 -23.14 1.12
C LYS A 200 -4.19 -22.54 1.67
N SER A 201 -4.30 -21.55 2.55
CA SER A 201 -3.16 -21.01 3.29
C SER A 201 -2.42 -22.10 4.04
N GLY A 202 -1.09 -21.99 4.11
CA GLY A 202 -0.20 -22.99 4.70
C GLY A 202 0.02 -24.25 3.85
N SER A 203 -0.70 -24.43 2.73
CA SER A 203 -0.52 -25.60 1.87
C SER A 203 0.40 -25.27 0.70
N PRO A 204 1.52 -25.99 0.52
CA PRO A 204 2.46 -25.71 -0.56
C PRO A 204 1.79 -25.89 -1.93
N LEU A 205 2.03 -24.94 -2.83
CA LEU A 205 1.61 -25.00 -4.22
C LEU A 205 2.78 -24.69 -5.16
N GLU A 206 2.67 -25.13 -6.40
CA GLU A 206 3.64 -24.80 -7.44
C GLU A 206 3.25 -23.51 -8.15
N VAL A 207 4.18 -22.58 -8.27
CA VAL A 207 4.06 -21.35 -9.08
C VAL A 207 5.06 -21.43 -10.21
N THR A 208 4.57 -21.42 -11.43
CA THR A 208 5.43 -21.28 -12.61
C THR A 208 5.58 -19.80 -12.95
N ILE A 209 6.82 -19.36 -13.06
CA ILE A 209 7.20 -18.02 -13.50
C ILE A 209 8.00 -18.06 -14.80
N LEU A 210 7.96 -16.95 -15.54
CA LEU A 210 8.94 -16.59 -16.55
C LEU A 210 9.90 -15.55 -15.96
N ARG A 211 11.19 -15.86 -15.94
CA ARG A 211 12.27 -14.96 -15.54
C ARG A 211 13.27 -14.90 -16.68
N GLN A 212 13.47 -13.72 -17.27
CA GLN A 212 14.39 -13.55 -18.41
C GLN A 212 14.15 -14.58 -19.53
N ASN A 213 12.86 -14.81 -19.85
CA ASN A 213 12.41 -15.81 -20.83
C ASN A 213 12.66 -17.29 -20.48
N GLN A 214 13.16 -17.58 -19.27
CA GLN A 214 13.28 -18.94 -18.75
C GLN A 214 12.08 -19.29 -17.87
N ARG A 215 11.51 -20.47 -18.09
CA ARG A 215 10.43 -21.02 -17.25
C ARG A 215 11.03 -21.66 -16.01
N LEU A 216 10.60 -21.21 -14.83
CA LEU A 216 10.98 -21.77 -13.54
C LEU A 216 9.73 -22.16 -12.76
N THR A 217 9.77 -23.29 -12.07
CA THR A 217 8.71 -23.71 -11.15
C THR A 217 9.23 -23.59 -9.72
N LEU A 218 8.53 -22.81 -8.91
CA LEU A 218 8.88 -22.54 -7.51
C LEU A 218 7.80 -23.10 -6.60
N ARG A 219 8.22 -23.69 -5.48
CA ARG A 219 7.29 -24.16 -4.44
C ARG A 219 7.04 -23.03 -3.45
N VAL A 220 5.79 -22.60 -3.32
CA VAL A 220 5.38 -21.47 -2.47
C VAL A 220 4.35 -21.93 -1.45
N ILE A 221 4.46 -21.45 -0.21
CA ILE A 221 3.49 -21.73 0.86
C ILE A 221 2.70 -20.44 1.13
N PRO A 222 1.51 -20.25 0.55
CA PRO A 222 0.73 -19.03 0.68
C PRO A 222 0.25 -18.82 2.13
N GLU A 223 0.05 -17.57 2.51
CA GLU A 223 -0.42 -17.15 3.84
C GLU A 223 -1.83 -16.53 3.77
#